data_AF-A0A7C0YJL4-F1
#
_entry.id   AF-A0A7C0YJL4-F1
#
_cell.length_a   1.000
_cell.length_b   1.000
_cell.length_c   1.000
_cell.angle_alpha   90.00
_cell.angle_beta   90.00
_cell.angle_gamma   90.00
#
_symmetry.space_group_name_H-M   'P 1'
#
loop_
_entity.id
_entity.type
_entity.pdbx_description
1 polymer ?
#
loop_
_entity_poly.entity_id
_entity_poly.type
_entity_poly.pdbx_seq_one_letter_code
_entity_poly.pdbx_strand_id
1 'polypeptide(L)'
;SKYNLSPFFEIKWTKVSPGKLEFYKELVNYFFENRSLGFRAWVIPDKSILLHDKYDQTHDDWYYKMYFYLLRNLISTKRKYHIYLDIKDTRSRMKLQKLQEVLSNANYDFSREIIEKIQHVHSHDIGLMQLSDTLIGAVSYHARGLSGSPAKNALVQLIKDRTGLSLNQNTLPSESKFNLCIWRPNSGGFENA
;
A
#
# COMPACT_ATOMS: atom_id res chain seq x y z
N SER A 1 6.49 -1.15 -28.28
CA SER A 1 6.37 -0.20 -27.16
C SER A 1 7.71 0.49 -26.95
N LYS A 2 7.77 1.71 -26.37
CA LYS A 2 8.99 2.51 -26.13
C LYS A 2 10.14 1.73 -25.48
N TYR A 3 9.82 0.70 -24.70
CA TYR A 3 10.77 -0.12 -23.93
C TYR A 3 10.89 -1.57 -24.42
N ASN A 4 10.35 -1.88 -25.61
CA ASN A 4 10.29 -3.25 -26.14
C ASN A 4 9.70 -4.28 -25.16
N LEU A 5 8.74 -3.84 -24.35
CA LEU A 5 7.96 -4.70 -23.44
C LEU A 5 6.69 -5.19 -24.14
N SER A 6 6.30 -6.42 -23.82
CA SER A 6 5.01 -6.99 -24.23
C SER A 6 3.86 -6.07 -23.80
N PRO A 7 2.80 -5.91 -24.61
CA PRO A 7 1.56 -5.26 -24.19
C PRO A 7 0.93 -5.91 -22.95
N PHE A 8 1.20 -7.20 -22.72
CA PHE A 8 0.75 -7.98 -21.57
C PHE A 8 1.79 -8.06 -20.46
N PHE A 9 2.78 -7.17 -20.46
CA PHE A 9 3.81 -7.14 -19.43
C PHE A 9 3.20 -6.76 -18.08
N GLU A 10 3.04 -7.75 -17.20
CA GLU A 10 2.63 -7.52 -15.83
C GLU A 10 3.78 -6.89 -15.02
N ILE A 11 3.54 -5.70 -14.48
CA ILE A 11 4.50 -4.92 -13.71
C ILE A 11 4.57 -5.48 -12.29
N LYS A 12 5.78 -5.83 -11.84
CA LYS A 12 6.06 -6.31 -10.48
C LYS A 12 7.41 -5.81 -10.00
N TRP A 13 7.57 -5.51 -8.71
CA TRP A 13 8.86 -5.14 -8.11
C TRP A 13 9.94 -6.21 -8.32
N THR A 14 9.54 -7.49 -8.32
CA THR A 14 10.46 -8.62 -8.57
C THR A 14 11.03 -8.62 -9.99
N LYS A 15 10.37 -7.97 -10.95
CA LYS A 15 10.80 -7.85 -12.35
C LYS A 15 11.67 -6.62 -12.63
N VAL A 16 11.95 -5.79 -11.62
CA VAL A 16 12.89 -4.66 -11.73
C VAL A 16 14.29 -5.19 -12.01
N SER A 17 14.87 -4.75 -13.13
CA SER A 17 16.21 -5.11 -13.58
C SER A 17 16.84 -3.95 -14.35
N PRO A 18 18.16 -3.93 -14.58
CA PRO A 18 18.82 -2.86 -15.33
C PRO A 18 18.20 -2.59 -16.70
N GLY A 19 17.88 -3.64 -17.47
CA GLY A 19 17.27 -3.50 -18.80
C GLY A 19 15.82 -2.97 -18.81
N LYS A 20 15.16 -2.91 -17.65
CA LYS A 20 13.79 -2.37 -17.51
C LYS A 20 13.76 -1.08 -16.68
N LEU A 21 14.91 -0.60 -16.20
CA LEU A 21 14.97 0.47 -15.23
C LEU A 21 14.25 1.74 -15.70
N GLU A 22 14.49 2.16 -16.94
CA GLU A 22 13.88 3.38 -17.47
C GLU A 22 12.35 3.30 -17.56
N PHE A 23 11.79 2.12 -17.85
CA PHE A 23 10.35 1.89 -17.79
C PHE A 23 9.80 2.11 -16.36
N TYR A 24 10.47 1.54 -15.35
CA TYR A 24 10.03 1.70 -13.96
C TYR A 24 10.23 3.13 -13.44
N LYS A 25 11.27 3.84 -13.90
CA LYS A 25 11.45 5.27 -13.56
C LYS A 25 10.30 6.10 -14.12
N GLU A 26 9.90 5.89 -15.37
CA GLU A 26 8.74 6.58 -15.95
C GLU A 26 7.45 6.23 -15.23
N LEU A 27 7.27 4.98 -14.81
CA LEU A 27 6.11 4.57 -14.02
C LEU A 27 6.05 5.30 -12.66
N VAL A 28 7.19 5.43 -11.97
CA VAL A 28 7.31 6.18 -10.71
C VAL A 28 7.07 7.67 -10.94
N ASN A 29 7.65 8.24 -11.99
CA ASN A 29 7.45 9.65 -12.36
C ASN A 29 5.99 9.96 -12.69
N TYR A 30 5.33 9.08 -13.46
CA TYR A 30 3.90 9.16 -13.75
C TYR A 30 3.07 9.21 -12.46
N PHE A 31 3.38 8.35 -11.48
CA PHE A 31 2.73 8.41 -10.18
C PHE A 31 2.88 9.81 -9.56
N PHE A 32 4.10 10.33 -9.49
CA PHE A 32 4.36 11.62 -8.84
C PHE A 32 3.80 12.83 -9.60
N GLU A 33 3.75 12.79 -10.93
CA GLU A 33 3.18 13.84 -11.78
C GLU A 33 1.64 13.87 -11.74
N ASN A 34 1.00 12.71 -11.48
CA ASN A 34 -0.45 12.64 -11.40
C ASN A 34 -0.97 13.08 -10.02
N ARG A 35 -1.57 14.28 -9.94
CA ARG A 35 -2.11 14.84 -8.69
C ARG A 35 -3.28 14.05 -8.09
N SER A 36 -3.97 13.24 -8.88
CA SER A 36 -5.10 12.43 -8.42
C SER A 36 -4.67 11.11 -7.77
N LEU A 37 -3.39 10.74 -7.88
CA LEU A 37 -2.84 9.53 -7.26
C LEU A 37 -2.15 9.85 -5.94
N GLY A 38 -2.57 9.16 -4.89
CA GLY A 38 -1.89 9.11 -3.59
C GLY A 38 -1.41 7.70 -3.29
N PHE A 39 -0.36 7.60 -2.49
CA PHE A 39 0.15 6.34 -1.97
C PHE A 39 0.19 6.39 -0.46
N ARG A 40 -0.32 5.34 0.20
CA ARG A 40 -0.21 5.16 1.64
C ARG A 40 0.25 3.74 1.95
N ALA A 41 1.19 3.58 2.87
CA ALA A 41 1.67 2.27 3.28
C ALA A 41 1.95 2.15 4.77
N TRP A 42 1.55 1.01 5.32
CA TRP A 42 2.07 0.49 6.59
C TRP A 42 3.31 -0.35 6.32
N VAL A 43 4.42 0.03 6.94
CA VAL A 43 5.70 -0.66 6.79
C VAL A 43 6.00 -1.41 8.07
N ILE A 44 6.11 -2.72 7.97
CA ILE A 44 6.56 -3.58 9.08
C ILE A 44 7.97 -4.05 8.69
N PRO A 45 9.04 -3.43 9.24
CA PRO A 45 10.42 -3.71 8.80
C PRO A 45 10.84 -5.15 9.04
N ASP A 46 10.38 -5.72 10.15
CA ASP A 46 10.59 -7.11 10.52
C ASP A 46 9.24 -7.73 10.92
N LYS A 47 8.85 -8.85 10.31
CA LYS A 47 7.60 -9.54 10.64
C LYS A 47 7.72 -10.43 11.88
N SER A 48 8.93 -10.77 12.31
CA SER A 48 9.16 -11.63 13.48
C SER A 48 8.63 -11.02 14.78
N ILE A 49 8.50 -9.69 14.81
CA ILE A 49 7.99 -8.92 15.95
C ILE A 49 6.46 -9.01 16.12
N LEU A 50 5.75 -9.65 15.18
CA LEU A 50 4.29 -9.80 15.25
C LEU A 50 3.93 -10.97 16.17
N LEU A 51 3.46 -10.65 17.38
CA LEU A 51 3.09 -11.63 18.40
C LEU A 51 1.64 -12.08 18.25
N HIS A 52 1.34 -12.92 17.25
CA HIS A 52 -0.03 -13.39 16.97
C HIS A 52 -0.69 -14.12 18.15
N ASP A 53 0.02 -15.09 18.76
CA ASP A 53 -0.49 -15.90 19.88
C ASP A 53 -0.81 -15.06 21.12
N LYS A 54 -0.01 -14.02 21.38
CA LYS A 54 -0.21 -13.12 22.53
C LYS A 54 -1.55 -12.37 22.46
N TYR A 55 -2.05 -12.11 21.25
CA TYR A 55 -3.27 -11.33 21.02
C TYR A 55 -4.44 -12.17 20.50
N ASP A 56 -4.34 -13.49 20.62
CA ASP A 56 -5.36 -14.45 20.18
C ASP A 56 -5.93 -14.13 18.78
N GLN A 57 -5.02 -13.94 17.82
CA GLN A 57 -5.37 -13.54 16.46
C GLN A 57 -4.58 -14.35 15.44
N THR A 58 -5.21 -14.64 14.29
CA THR A 58 -4.48 -15.20 13.15
C THR A 58 -3.70 -14.12 12.41
N HIS A 59 -2.77 -14.55 11.54
CA HIS A 59 -2.08 -13.62 10.64
C HIS A 59 -3.06 -12.87 9.71
N ASP A 60 -4.14 -13.53 9.31
CA ASP A 60 -5.14 -12.94 8.42
C ASP A 60 -6.02 -11.92 9.17
N ASP A 61 -6.33 -12.15 10.45
CA ASP A 61 -7.04 -11.15 11.28
C ASP A 61 -6.19 -9.89 11.47
N TRP A 62 -4.90 -10.07 11.72
CA TRP A 62 -3.96 -8.96 11.76
C TRP A 62 -3.93 -8.19 10.43
N TYR A 63 -3.94 -8.89 9.30
CA TYR A 63 -3.93 -8.25 7.98
C TYR A 63 -5.18 -7.39 7.73
N TYR A 64 -6.37 -7.89 8.09
CA TYR A 64 -7.61 -7.13 8.00
C TYR A 64 -7.66 -5.94 8.98
N LYS A 65 -7.08 -6.08 10.18
CA LYS A 65 -6.88 -4.94 11.09
C LYS A 65 -5.98 -3.88 10.45
N MET A 66 -4.91 -4.27 9.76
CA MET A 66 -4.05 -3.32 9.05
C MET A 66 -4.78 -2.63 7.87
N TYR A 67 -5.67 -3.32 7.15
CA TYR A 67 -6.52 -2.67 6.16
C TYR A 67 -7.43 -1.60 6.78
N PHE A 68 -8.02 -1.88 7.94
CA PHE A 68 -8.81 -0.88 8.66
C PHE A 68 -7.98 0.37 8.94
N TYR A 69 -6.77 0.23 9.51
CA TYR A 69 -5.89 1.36 9.79
C TYR A 69 -5.36 2.06 8.53
N LEU A 70 -5.19 1.35 7.43
CA LEU A 70 -4.80 1.94 6.14
C LEU A 70 -5.90 2.84 5.59
N LEU A 71 -7.16 2.40 5.70
CA LEU A 71 -8.30 3.01 5.01
C LEU A 71 -9.07 4.03 5.84
N ARG A 72 -9.14 3.86 7.17
CA ARG A 72 -10.02 4.65 8.05
C ARG A 72 -9.88 6.16 7.89
N ASN A 73 -8.66 6.66 7.67
CA ASN A 73 -8.38 8.11 7.57
C ASN A 73 -8.39 8.64 6.13
N LEU A 74 -8.58 7.76 5.14
CA LEU A 74 -8.80 8.16 3.76
C LEU A 74 -10.30 8.37 3.46
N ILE A 75 -11.16 7.77 4.27
CA ILE A 75 -12.62 7.85 4.13
C ILE A 75 -13.11 9.15 4.76
N SER A 76 -14.02 9.82 4.08
CA SER A 76 -14.64 11.07 4.51
C SER A 76 -16.13 11.03 4.21
N THR A 77 -16.93 11.61 5.09
CA THR A 77 -18.40 11.70 4.93
C THR A 77 -18.84 12.56 3.75
N LYS A 78 -17.92 13.29 3.10
CA LYS A 78 -18.20 14.17 1.96
C LYS A 78 -18.03 13.50 0.60
N ARG A 79 -17.65 12.22 0.56
CA ARG A 79 -17.32 11.50 -0.67
C ARG A 79 -17.87 10.08 -0.62
N LYS A 80 -17.89 9.44 -1.78
CA LYS A 80 -18.21 8.02 -1.92
C LYS A 80 -16.99 7.27 -2.42
N TYR A 81 -16.85 6.02 -1.99
CA TYR A 81 -15.65 5.22 -2.16
C TYR A 81 -15.97 3.85 -2.76
N HIS A 82 -15.18 3.48 -3.77
CA HIS A 82 -15.01 2.12 -4.23
C HIS A 82 -13.65 1.60 -3.77
N ILE A 83 -13.65 0.50 -3.02
CA ILE A 83 -12.47 -0.11 -2.43
C ILE A 83 -12.23 -1.46 -3.09
N TYR A 84 -11.03 -1.64 -3.63
CA TYR A 84 -10.63 -2.86 -4.30
C TYR A 84 -9.42 -3.45 -3.58
N LEU A 85 -9.55 -4.67 -3.07
CA LEU A 85 -8.51 -5.37 -2.33
C LEU A 85 -7.94 -6.49 -3.20
N ASP A 86 -6.62 -6.71 -3.15
CA ASP A 86 -6.02 -7.81 -3.90
C ASP A 86 -6.47 -9.15 -3.30
N ILE A 87 -6.82 -10.09 -4.16
CA ILE A 87 -7.26 -11.42 -3.72
C ILE A 87 -6.05 -12.23 -3.23
N LYS A 88 -5.99 -12.46 -1.91
CA LYS A 88 -4.96 -13.30 -1.29
C LYS A 88 -5.43 -14.73 -1.01
N ASP A 89 -6.72 -14.89 -0.68
CA ASP A 89 -7.37 -16.18 -0.41
C ASP A 89 -8.86 -16.08 -0.78
N THR A 90 -9.41 -17.13 -1.38
CA THR A 90 -10.76 -17.19 -1.96
C THR A 90 -11.89 -17.24 -0.93
N ARG A 91 -11.57 -17.36 0.36
CA ARG A 91 -12.55 -17.64 1.44
C ARG A 91 -12.95 -16.46 2.33
N SER A 92 -12.52 -15.23 2.05
CA SER A 92 -12.61 -14.13 3.05
C SER A 92 -13.82 -13.17 2.90
N ARG A 93 -14.96 -13.62 2.34
CA ARG A 93 -16.17 -12.77 2.22
C ARG A 93 -16.66 -12.22 3.57
N MET A 94 -16.63 -13.03 4.63
CA MET A 94 -17.02 -12.60 5.98
C MET A 94 -16.09 -11.50 6.52
N LYS A 95 -14.78 -11.61 6.28
CA LYS A 95 -13.82 -10.59 6.71
C LYS A 95 -13.96 -9.29 5.92
N LEU A 96 -14.31 -9.39 4.63
CA LEU A 96 -14.61 -8.23 3.79
C LEU A 96 -15.85 -7.48 4.30
N GLN A 97 -16.93 -8.20 4.62
CA GLN A 97 -18.12 -7.63 5.23
C GLN A 97 -17.80 -6.99 6.58
N LYS A 98 -17.01 -7.67 7.42
CA LYS A 98 -16.59 -7.12 8.70
C LYS A 98 -15.75 -5.85 8.54
N LEU A 99 -14.85 -5.81 7.55
CA LEU A 99 -14.04 -4.63 7.24
C LEU A 99 -14.91 -3.45 6.83
N GLN A 100 -15.90 -3.67 5.95
CA GLN A 100 -16.88 -2.64 5.58
C GLN A 100 -17.60 -2.14 6.83
N GLU A 101 -18.10 -3.06 7.66
CA GLU A 101 -18.84 -2.75 8.88
C GLU A 101 -18.05 -1.82 9.80
N VAL A 102 -16.80 -2.19 10.13
CA VAL A 102 -15.97 -1.40 11.04
C VAL A 102 -15.51 -0.08 10.42
N LEU A 103 -15.27 -0.02 9.11
CA LEU A 103 -14.92 1.22 8.44
C LEU A 103 -16.08 2.21 8.41
N SER A 104 -17.31 1.79 8.12
CA SER A 104 -18.45 2.71 8.14
C SER A 104 -18.79 3.14 9.57
N ASN A 105 -18.67 2.26 10.57
CA ASN A 105 -18.84 2.63 11.98
C ASN A 105 -17.81 3.68 12.42
N ALA A 106 -16.53 3.51 12.05
CA ALA A 106 -15.46 4.46 12.39
C ALA A 106 -15.62 5.83 11.73
N ASN A 107 -16.42 5.92 10.66
CA ASN A 107 -16.69 7.14 9.91
C ASN A 107 -18.13 7.68 10.12
N TYR A 108 -18.86 7.16 11.12
CA TYR A 108 -20.25 7.52 11.41
C TYR A 108 -21.22 7.35 10.22
N ASP A 109 -20.90 6.45 9.29
CA ASP A 109 -21.72 6.10 8.13
C ASP A 109 -22.72 4.98 8.48
N PHE A 110 -23.71 5.32 9.31
CA PHE A 110 -24.74 4.37 9.73
C PHE A 110 -25.66 3.95 8.57
N SER A 111 -25.80 4.81 7.56
CA SER A 111 -26.54 4.55 6.31
C SER A 111 -25.84 3.56 5.36
N ARG A 112 -24.53 3.32 5.55
CA ARG A 112 -23.70 2.47 4.67
C ARG A 112 -23.63 2.97 3.21
N GLU A 113 -23.67 4.28 3.02
CA GLU A 113 -23.70 4.91 1.69
C GLU A 113 -22.35 5.48 1.24
N ILE A 114 -21.41 5.68 2.18
CA ILE A 114 -20.09 6.27 1.88
C ILE A 114 -19.17 5.24 1.21
N ILE A 115 -19.24 3.97 1.63
CA ILE A 115 -18.52 2.87 0.98
C ILE A 115 -19.50 2.11 0.08
N GLU A 116 -19.70 2.59 -1.15
CA GLU A 116 -20.64 2.01 -2.11
C GLU A 116 -20.22 0.62 -2.57
N LYS A 117 -18.91 0.35 -2.60
CA LYS A 117 -18.38 -0.93 -3.06
C LYS A 117 -17.09 -1.31 -2.36
N ILE A 118 -17.04 -2.55 -1.88
CA ILE A 118 -15.80 -3.18 -1.44
C ILE A 118 -15.73 -4.60 -2.01
N GLN A 119 -14.66 -4.95 -2.72
CA GLN A 119 -14.52 -6.27 -3.34
C GLN A 119 -13.06 -6.69 -3.49
N HIS A 120 -12.85 -8.00 -3.62
CA HIS A 120 -11.58 -8.55 -4.07
C HIS A 120 -11.45 -8.45 -5.59
N VAL A 121 -10.23 -8.25 -6.06
CA VAL A 121 -9.85 -8.16 -7.47
C VAL A 121 -8.52 -8.87 -7.69
N HIS A 122 -8.24 -9.28 -8.93
CA HIS A 122 -6.93 -9.80 -9.30
C HIS A 122 -5.98 -8.65 -9.65
N SER A 123 -4.88 -8.50 -8.93
CA SER A 123 -3.88 -7.44 -9.15
C SER A 123 -3.33 -7.36 -10.57
N HIS A 124 -3.28 -8.47 -11.31
CA HIS A 124 -2.79 -8.47 -12.70
C HIS A 124 -3.75 -7.76 -13.67
N ASP A 125 -5.04 -7.62 -13.33
CA ASP A 125 -6.04 -6.96 -14.16
C ASP A 125 -6.06 -5.43 -13.97
N ILE A 126 -5.39 -4.92 -12.92
CA ILE A 126 -5.47 -3.51 -12.52
C ILE A 126 -4.09 -2.86 -12.48
N GLY A 127 -3.82 -1.97 -13.45
CA GLY A 127 -2.55 -1.25 -13.54
C GLY A 127 -2.19 -0.45 -12.29
N LEU A 128 -3.17 0.15 -11.59
CA LEU A 128 -2.92 0.87 -10.33
C LEU A 128 -2.43 -0.06 -9.20
N MET A 129 -2.87 -1.32 -9.17
CA MET A 129 -2.37 -2.28 -8.19
C MET A 129 -0.94 -2.70 -8.50
N GLN A 130 -0.60 -2.85 -9.78
CA GLN A 130 0.77 -3.15 -10.19
C GLN A 130 1.74 -1.97 -9.94
N LEU A 131 1.27 -0.73 -10.13
CA LEU A 131 2.01 0.47 -9.69
C LEU A 131 2.21 0.45 -8.18
N SER A 132 1.18 0.10 -7.41
CA SER A 132 1.28 -0.03 -5.95
C SER A 132 2.28 -1.12 -5.53
N ASP A 133 2.33 -2.27 -6.21
CA ASP A 133 3.33 -3.32 -5.99
C ASP A 133 4.77 -2.76 -6.14
N THR A 134 5.00 -1.94 -7.15
CA THR A 134 6.31 -1.29 -7.37
C THR A 134 6.69 -0.38 -6.20
N LEU A 135 5.76 0.47 -5.74
CA LEU A 135 6.01 1.41 -4.64
C LEU A 135 6.19 0.67 -3.30
N ILE A 136 5.34 -0.32 -3.00
CA ILE A 136 5.45 -1.19 -1.81
C ILE A 136 6.80 -1.91 -1.82
N GLY A 137 7.19 -2.45 -2.98
CA GLY A 137 8.45 -3.14 -3.16
C GLY A 137 9.66 -2.26 -2.88
N ALA A 138 9.66 -1.02 -3.37
CA ALA A 138 10.73 -0.06 -3.12
C ALA A 138 10.85 0.31 -1.63
N VAL A 139 9.73 0.61 -0.97
CA VAL A 139 9.70 0.94 0.46
C VAL A 139 10.14 -0.26 1.31
N SER A 140 9.65 -1.46 0.99
CA SER A 140 10.05 -2.70 1.69
C SER A 140 11.52 -3.03 1.49
N TYR A 141 12.04 -2.87 0.28
CA TYR A 141 13.45 -3.07 -0.04
C TYR A 141 14.35 -2.13 0.77
N HIS A 142 13.96 -0.85 0.86
CA HIS A 142 14.66 0.13 1.67
C HIS A 142 14.58 -0.18 3.17
N ALA A 143 13.39 -0.47 3.69
CA ALA A 143 13.15 -0.75 5.11
C ALA A 143 13.94 -1.98 5.62
N ARG A 144 14.22 -2.94 4.73
CA ARG A 144 15.04 -4.13 5.03
C ARG A 144 16.56 -3.88 4.90
N GLY A 145 16.99 -2.67 4.56
CA GLY A 145 18.40 -2.34 4.38
C GLY A 145 19.06 -3.04 3.19
N LEU A 146 18.29 -3.46 2.18
CA LEU A 146 18.82 -4.16 1.01
C LEU A 146 19.49 -3.19 0.04
N SER A 147 20.57 -3.63 -0.60
CA SER A 147 21.35 -2.81 -1.56
C SER A 147 21.92 -3.59 -2.75
N GLY A 148 21.64 -4.90 -2.86
CA GLY A 148 22.25 -5.78 -3.87
C GLY A 148 21.79 -5.60 -5.33
N SER A 149 20.89 -4.67 -5.65
CA SER A 149 20.40 -4.47 -7.03
C SER A 149 20.52 -3.00 -7.44
N PRO A 150 21.43 -2.66 -8.38
CA PRO A 150 21.62 -1.28 -8.83
C PRO A 150 20.34 -0.63 -9.36
N ALA A 151 19.50 -1.40 -10.08
CA ALA A 151 18.23 -0.92 -10.61
C ALA A 151 17.22 -0.61 -9.49
N LYS A 152 17.11 -1.46 -8.47
CA LYS A 152 16.23 -1.22 -7.32
C LYS A 152 16.72 -0.05 -6.47
N ASN A 153 18.04 0.07 -6.27
CA ASN A 153 18.65 1.19 -5.58
C ASN A 153 18.31 2.51 -6.29
N ALA A 154 18.42 2.55 -7.63
CA ALA A 154 18.09 3.73 -8.42
C ALA A 154 16.61 4.14 -8.30
N LEU A 155 15.67 3.17 -8.26
CA LEU A 155 14.25 3.48 -8.03
C LEU A 155 13.98 3.99 -6.61
N VAL A 156 14.62 3.39 -5.59
CA VAL A 156 14.51 3.88 -4.21
C VAL A 156 15.04 5.31 -4.13
N GLN A 157 16.19 5.60 -4.75
CA GLN A 157 16.75 6.94 -4.77
C GLN A 157 15.82 7.93 -5.46
N LEU A 158 15.26 7.57 -6.63
CA LEU A 158 14.27 8.40 -7.31
C LEU A 158 13.07 8.71 -6.41
N ILE A 159 12.54 7.73 -5.67
CA ILE A 159 11.41 7.96 -4.75
C ILE A 159 11.82 8.91 -3.61
N LYS A 160 13.03 8.76 -3.05
CA LYS A 160 13.57 9.70 -2.05
C LYS A 160 13.65 11.11 -2.61
N ASP A 161 14.18 11.27 -3.82
CA ASP A 161 14.32 12.58 -4.46
C ASP A 161 12.95 13.22 -4.74
N ARG A 162 11.97 12.44 -5.22
CA ARG A 162 10.62 12.93 -5.51
C ARG A 162 9.80 13.26 -4.25
N THR A 163 10.11 12.63 -3.12
CA THR A 163 9.39 12.82 -1.84
C THR A 163 10.08 13.79 -0.88
N GLY A 164 11.41 13.94 -0.98
CA GLY A 164 12.24 14.57 0.04
C GLY A 164 12.36 13.75 1.33
N LEU A 165 11.88 12.50 1.34
CA LEU A 165 11.86 11.65 2.54
C LEU A 165 13.05 10.69 2.58
N SER A 166 13.48 10.38 3.81
CA SER A 166 14.43 9.28 4.05
C SER A 166 13.80 7.89 3.89
N LEU A 167 12.47 7.78 3.88
CA LEU A 167 11.64 6.56 3.84
C LEU A 167 11.77 5.63 5.06
N ASN A 168 12.38 6.10 6.15
CA ASN A 168 12.52 5.35 7.42
C ASN A 168 11.76 6.00 8.60
N GLN A 169 10.95 7.02 8.30
CA GLN A 169 10.19 7.81 9.28
C GLN A 169 8.72 7.88 8.87
N ASN A 170 7.87 8.12 9.86
CA ASN A 170 6.46 8.36 9.63
C ASN A 170 6.26 9.73 8.98
N THR A 171 5.32 9.81 8.05
CA THR A 171 4.80 11.08 7.57
C THR A 171 3.66 11.57 8.46
N LEU A 172 3.29 12.84 8.31
CA LEU A 172 2.08 13.37 8.96
C LEU A 172 0.83 12.62 8.46
N PRO A 173 -0.21 12.44 9.29
CA PRO A 173 -1.47 11.83 8.87
C PRO A 173 -2.14 12.55 7.68
N SER A 174 -1.91 13.86 7.55
CA SER A 174 -2.41 14.70 6.45
C SER A 174 -1.61 14.61 5.15
N GLU A 175 -0.47 13.92 5.14
CA GLU A 175 0.32 13.72 3.92
C GLU A 175 -0.50 12.89 2.93
N SER A 176 -0.76 13.45 1.75
CA SER A 176 -1.70 12.89 0.76
C SER A 176 -1.01 12.26 -0.42
N LYS A 177 0.22 12.69 -0.74
CA LYS A 177 0.93 12.20 -1.93
C LYS A 177 1.63 10.89 -1.65
N PHE A 178 2.47 10.85 -0.60
CA PHE A 178 3.26 9.68 -0.26
C PHE A 178 3.33 9.51 1.26
N ASN A 179 2.35 8.80 1.81
CA ASN A 179 2.15 8.65 3.25
C ASN A 179 2.74 7.32 3.75
N LEU A 180 3.66 7.41 4.72
CA LEU A 180 4.30 6.24 5.31
C LEU A 180 4.02 6.16 6.81
N CYS A 181 3.61 4.97 7.25
CA CYS A 181 3.47 4.61 8.65
C CYS A 181 4.38 3.41 8.95
N ILE A 182 5.53 3.67 9.56
CA ILE A 182 6.45 2.64 10.06
C ILE A 182 5.89 2.08 11.37
N TRP A 183 5.48 0.81 11.31
CA TRP A 183 4.89 0.11 12.45
C TRP A 183 5.96 -0.22 13.49
N ARG A 184 5.65 0.03 14.76
CA ARG A 184 6.47 -0.34 15.91
C ARG A 184 5.58 -0.99 16.99
N PRO A 185 6.05 -2.03 17.70
CA PRO A 185 5.33 -2.56 18.84
C PRO A 185 5.29 -1.53 19.97
N ASN A 186 4.20 -1.48 20.74
CA ASN A 186 4.02 -0.74 22.00
C ASN A 186 4.14 0.80 22.00
N SER A 187 4.68 1.45 20.97
CA SER A 187 4.11 2.74 20.59
C SER A 187 2.65 2.43 20.28
N GLY A 188 1.67 3.17 20.77
CA GLY A 188 0.29 3.00 20.34
C GLY A 188 0.17 3.34 18.86
N GLY A 189 0.79 2.56 17.96
CA GLY A 189 1.32 2.93 16.64
C GLY A 189 0.27 3.38 15.64
N PHE A 190 -0.97 3.46 16.12
CA PHE A 190 -2.16 4.05 15.57
C PHE A 190 -2.33 5.54 15.90
N GLU A 191 -1.50 6.13 16.78
CA GLU A 191 -1.56 7.56 17.18
C GLU A 191 -1.17 8.51 16.04
N ASN A 192 -0.34 8.03 15.11
CA ASN A 192 -0.03 8.71 13.85
C ASN A 192 -0.76 8.08 12.64
N ALA A 193 -1.72 7.18 12.88
CA ALA A 193 -2.57 6.68 11.80
C ALA A 193 -3.54 7.78 11.41
#